data_AF-A0A6N3X544-F1
#
_entry.id   AF-A0A6N3X544-F1
#
_cell.length_a   1.000
_cell.length_b   1.000
_cell.length_c   1.000
_cell.angle_alpha   90.00
_cell.angle_beta   90.00
_cell.angle_gamma   90.00
#
_symmetry.space_group_name_H-M   'P 1'
#
loop_
_entity.id
_entity.type
_entity.pdbx_description
1 polymer ?
#
loop_
_entity_poly.entity_id
_entity_poly.type
_entity_poly.pdbx_seq_one_letter_code
_entity_poly.pdbx_strand_id
1 'polypeptide(L)'
;MALLPLSPAQHQALALLQQQLRQWNSRCNLTRLVDGDDYWVAQVQDSLWPLTPMAPLFRGPLRGVDVGTGGGIPGLVLAIALPESHWVLVDSVQRKCAAVRAMVSALGLKPRVEVVCERAEVLGQAVHYRGR
;
A
#
# COMPACT_ATOMS: atom_id res chain seq x y z
N MET A 1 -20.92 -11.02 -1.31
CA MET A 1 -19.75 -11.06 -0.41
C MET A 1 -19.58 -9.67 0.18
N ALA A 2 -19.67 -9.52 1.51
CA ALA A 2 -19.50 -8.21 2.14
C ALA A 2 -18.01 -7.82 2.13
N LEU A 3 -17.72 -6.59 1.69
CA LEU A 3 -16.40 -6.00 1.80
C LEU A 3 -16.05 -5.81 3.29
N LEU A 4 -14.74 -5.79 3.58
CA LEU A 4 -14.25 -5.55 4.94
C LEU A 4 -14.77 -4.18 5.43
N PRO A 5 -15.51 -4.10 6.56
CA PRO A 5 -16.07 -2.84 7.03
C PRO A 5 -14.94 -1.91 7.47
N LEU A 6 -14.88 -0.73 6.85
CA LEU A 6 -13.90 0.30 7.16
C LEU A 6 -14.50 1.33 8.13
N SER A 7 -13.74 1.74 9.13
CA SER A 7 -14.12 2.84 10.03
C SER A 7 -14.13 4.19 9.29
N PRO A 8 -14.79 5.23 9.82
CA PRO A 8 -14.73 6.58 9.25
C PRO A 8 -13.30 7.12 9.11
N ALA A 9 -12.42 6.83 10.07
CA ALA A 9 -11.01 7.23 10.02
C ALA A 9 -10.26 6.54 8.87
N GLN A 10 -10.55 5.27 8.60
CA GLN A 10 -9.96 4.54 7.46
C GLN A 10 -10.44 5.09 6.13
N HIS A 11 -11.72 5.43 6.01
CA HIS A 11 -12.24 6.11 4.81
C HIS A 11 -11.55 7.46 4.56
N GLN A 12 -11.37 8.25 5.62
CA GLN A 12 -10.65 9.53 5.53
C GLN A 12 -9.18 9.34 5.11
N ALA A 13 -8.50 8.34 5.67
CA ALA A 13 -7.13 8.02 5.28
C ALA A 13 -7.03 7.56 3.82
N LEU A 14 -7.99 6.77 3.32
CA LEU A 14 -8.04 6.35 1.92
C LEU A 14 -8.36 7.51 0.96
N ALA A 15 -9.19 8.47 1.38
CA ALA A 15 -9.43 9.70 0.64
C ALA A 15 -8.18 10.60 0.59
N LEU A 16 -7.44 10.70 1.71
CA LEU A 16 -6.15 11.39 1.73
C LEU A 16 -5.12 10.69 0.84
N LEU A 17 -5.09 9.36 0.83
CA LEU A 17 -4.26 8.59 -0.10
C LEU A 17 -4.59 8.92 -1.55
N GLN A 18 -5.89 9.04 -1.92
CA GLN A 18 -6.30 9.46 -3.26
C GLN A 18 -5.73 10.83 -3.62
N GLN A 19 -5.84 11.81 -2.71
CA GLN A 19 -5.31 13.16 -2.92
C GLN A 19 -3.79 13.16 -3.11
N GLN A 20 -3.07 12.42 -2.27
CA GLN A 20 -1.62 12.27 -2.38
C GLN A 20 -1.23 11.57 -3.68
N LEU A 21 -1.92 10.50 -4.05
CA LEU A 21 -1.68 9.77 -5.29
C LEU A 21 -1.85 10.68 -6.51
N ARG A 22 -2.93 11.47 -6.57
CA ARG A 22 -3.15 12.49 -7.61
C ARG A 22 -2.01 13.51 -7.67
N GLN A 23 -1.64 14.06 -6.52
CA GLN A 23 -0.57 15.07 -6.42
C GLN A 23 0.74 14.54 -7.01
N TRP A 24 1.15 13.33 -6.63
CA TRP A 24 2.41 12.74 -7.08
C TRP A 24 2.34 12.15 -8.49
N ASN A 25 1.16 11.71 -8.94
CA ASN A 25 0.98 11.18 -10.29
C ASN A 25 1.35 12.22 -11.36
N SER A 26 1.04 13.50 -11.12
CA SER A 26 1.43 14.62 -11.99
C SER A 26 2.94 14.78 -12.19
N ARG A 27 3.76 14.18 -11.31
CA ARG A 27 5.23 14.31 -11.32
C ARG A 27 5.96 13.06 -11.79
N CYS A 28 5.38 11.87 -11.59
CA CYS A 28 6.11 10.62 -11.78
C CYS A 28 5.33 9.45 -12.39
N ASN A 29 4.13 9.69 -12.93
CA ASN A 29 3.31 8.71 -13.65
C ASN A 29 3.19 7.36 -12.89
N LEU A 30 2.50 7.42 -11.76
CA LEU A 30 2.26 6.32 -10.84
C LEU A 30 1.15 5.38 -11.33
N THR A 31 0.05 5.94 -11.83
CA THR A 31 -1.13 5.19 -12.30
C THR A 31 -1.96 6.00 -13.29
N ARG A 32 -2.75 5.32 -14.12
CA ARG A 32 -3.78 5.96 -14.97
C ARG A 32 -5.10 6.16 -14.23
N LEU A 33 -5.28 5.53 -13.07
CA LEU A 33 -6.54 5.44 -12.35
C LEU A 33 -6.45 6.22 -11.03
N VAL A 34 -6.65 7.52 -11.12
CA VAL A 34 -6.47 8.48 -10.02
C VAL A 34 -7.75 9.21 -9.63
N ASP A 35 -8.71 9.30 -10.56
CA ASP A 35 -9.87 10.18 -10.45
C ASP A 35 -11.19 9.43 -10.24
N GLY A 36 -12.15 10.12 -9.63
CA GLY A 36 -13.53 9.66 -9.46
C GLY A 36 -13.66 8.33 -8.71
N ASP A 37 -14.70 7.59 -9.10
CA ASP A 37 -15.06 6.28 -8.56
C ASP A 37 -14.08 5.18 -9.00
N ASP A 38 -13.38 5.38 -10.13
CA ASP A 38 -12.40 4.42 -10.65
C ASP A 38 -11.26 4.15 -9.67
N TYR A 39 -10.84 5.17 -8.90
CA TYR A 39 -9.88 4.97 -7.81
C TYR A 39 -10.44 4.03 -6.73
N TRP A 40 -11.68 4.25 -6.31
CA TRP A 40 -12.28 3.46 -5.23
C TRP A 40 -12.50 2.02 -5.65
N VAL A 41 -12.91 1.78 -6.90
CA VAL A 41 -13.08 0.43 -7.44
C VAL A 41 -11.72 -0.22 -7.70
N ALA A 42 -10.87 0.39 -8.52
CA ALA A 42 -9.67 -0.25 -9.04
C ALA A 42 -8.47 -0.24 -8.09
N GLN A 43 -8.41 0.69 -7.12
CA GLN A 43 -7.32 0.74 -6.15
C GLN A 43 -7.79 0.23 -4.79
N VAL A 44 -8.90 0.74 -4.27
CA VAL A 44 -9.33 0.40 -2.90
C VAL A 44 -10.01 -0.97 -2.85
N GLN A 45 -11.10 -1.14 -3.59
CA GLN A 45 -11.88 -2.38 -3.55
C GLN A 45 -11.08 -3.57 -4.08
N ASP A 46 -10.36 -3.39 -5.19
CA ASP A 46 -9.48 -4.44 -5.75
C ASP A 46 -8.39 -4.88 -4.75
N SER A 47 -7.77 -3.94 -4.03
CA SER A 47 -6.77 -4.27 -2.99
C SER A 47 -7.38 -5.02 -1.80
N LEU A 48 -8.62 -4.71 -1.42
CA LEU A 48 -9.27 -5.32 -0.25
C LEU A 48 -9.94 -6.66 -0.57
N TRP A 49 -10.33 -6.88 -1.83
CA TRP A 49 -11.05 -8.08 -2.25
C TRP A 49 -10.36 -9.39 -1.86
N PRO A 50 -9.03 -9.56 -2.04
CA PRO A 50 -8.34 -10.78 -1.62
C PRO A 50 -8.39 -11.04 -0.11
N LEU A 51 -8.57 -10.01 0.73
CA LEU A 51 -8.63 -10.17 2.18
C LEU A 51 -9.89 -10.91 2.63
N THR A 52 -11.01 -10.78 1.91
CA THR A 52 -12.28 -11.43 2.30
C THR A 52 -12.15 -12.96 2.40
N PRO A 53 -11.67 -13.69 1.39
CA PRO A 53 -11.45 -15.14 1.51
C PRO A 53 -10.24 -15.49 2.39
N MET A 54 -9.26 -14.61 2.54
CA MET A 54 -8.04 -14.89 3.30
C MET A 54 -8.13 -14.58 4.79
N ALA A 55 -9.12 -13.79 5.23
CA ALA A 55 -9.27 -13.36 6.63
C ALA A 55 -9.20 -14.51 7.66
N PRO A 56 -9.80 -15.70 7.42
CA PRO A 56 -9.69 -16.83 8.35
C PRO A 56 -8.28 -17.41 8.50
N LEU A 57 -7.38 -17.15 7.53
CA LEU A 57 -6.01 -17.66 7.51
C LEU A 57 -5.07 -16.79 8.35
N PHE A 58 -5.47 -15.55 8.65
CA PHE A 58 -4.63 -14.60 9.36
C PHE A 58 -4.69 -14.84 10.88
N ARG A 59 -3.53 -15.09 11.49
CA ARG A 59 -3.39 -15.20 12.94
C ARG A 59 -2.39 -14.15 13.45
N GLY A 60 -2.88 -13.21 14.24
CA GLY A 60 -2.08 -12.13 14.80
C GLY A 60 -1.71 -11.03 13.80
N PRO A 61 -0.77 -10.14 14.19
CA PRO A 61 -0.32 -9.03 13.35
C PRO A 61 0.27 -9.51 12.02
N LEU A 62 -0.25 -8.98 10.91
CA LEU A 62 0.19 -9.35 9.58
C LEU A 62 1.48 -8.64 9.21
N ARG A 63 2.41 -9.37 8.58
CA ARG A 63 3.61 -8.81 7.96
C ARG A 63 3.58 -9.16 6.47
N GLY A 64 3.60 -8.14 5.62
CA GLY A 64 3.49 -8.31 4.18
C GLY A 64 4.57 -7.55 3.42
N VAL A 65 4.79 -7.98 2.18
CA VAL A 65 5.64 -7.29 1.21
C VAL A 65 4.82 -7.01 -0.05
N ASP A 66 4.92 -5.79 -0.56
CA ASP A 66 4.31 -5.37 -1.83
C ASP A 66 5.44 -5.13 -2.85
N VAL A 67 5.60 -6.07 -3.77
CA VAL A 67 6.70 -6.09 -4.74
C VAL A 67 6.28 -5.44 -6.03
N GLY A 68 6.98 -4.38 -6.43
CA GLY A 68 6.56 -3.54 -7.56
C GLY A 68 5.43 -2.59 -7.17
N THR A 69 5.48 -2.06 -5.94
CA THR A 69 4.41 -1.27 -5.31
C THR A 69 3.97 -0.05 -6.13
N GLY A 70 4.82 0.47 -7.03
CA GLY A 70 4.48 1.56 -7.93
C GLY A 70 4.03 2.82 -7.18
N GLY A 71 2.71 3.09 -7.22
CA GLY A 71 2.08 4.19 -6.48
C GLY A 71 1.83 3.91 -5.00
N GLY A 72 2.29 2.79 -4.46
CA GLY A 72 2.01 2.34 -3.11
C GLY A 72 0.77 1.44 -3.02
N ILE A 73 0.30 0.87 -4.12
CA ILE A 73 -0.92 0.04 -4.17
C ILE A 73 -0.52 -1.39 -4.56
N PRO A 74 -1.00 -2.43 -3.85
CA PRO A 74 -2.02 -2.42 -2.79
C PRO A 74 -1.52 -2.04 -1.38
N GLY A 75 -0.22 -1.98 -1.15
CA GLY A 75 0.34 -1.97 0.20
C GLY A 75 -0.14 -0.84 1.14
N LEU A 76 -0.33 0.39 0.65
CA LEU A 76 -0.86 1.50 1.46
C LEU A 76 -2.34 1.33 1.78
N VAL A 77 -3.14 0.79 0.86
CA VAL A 77 -4.56 0.47 1.12
C VAL A 77 -4.65 -0.58 2.22
N LEU A 78 -3.84 -1.64 2.10
CA LEU A 78 -3.80 -2.71 3.08
C LEU A 78 -3.31 -2.23 4.44
N ALA A 79 -2.28 -1.38 4.49
CA ALA A 79 -1.84 -0.76 5.73
C ALA A 79 -2.98 0.03 6.39
N ILE A 80 -3.72 0.85 5.64
CA ILE A 80 -4.84 1.62 6.20
C ILE A 80 -5.96 0.70 6.72
N ALA A 81 -6.34 -0.31 5.95
CA ALA A 81 -7.44 -1.22 6.30
C ALA A 81 -7.08 -2.17 7.47
N LEU A 82 -5.80 -2.48 7.65
CA LEU A 82 -5.30 -3.41 8.66
C LEU A 82 -4.33 -2.65 9.60
N PRO A 83 -4.83 -1.95 10.63
CA PRO A 83 -4.01 -1.04 11.46
C PRO A 83 -2.85 -1.73 12.19
N GLU A 84 -3.01 -3.01 12.55
CA GLU A 84 -2.00 -3.83 13.24
C GLU A 84 -0.99 -4.47 12.27
N SER A 85 -1.09 -4.23 10.96
CA SER A 85 -0.21 -4.84 9.97
C SER A 85 1.04 -3.99 9.70
N HIS A 86 2.12 -4.69 9.34
CA HIS A 86 3.40 -4.12 8.90
C HIS A 86 3.66 -4.45 7.44
N TRP A 87 4.12 -3.47 6.67
CA TRP A 87 4.35 -3.61 5.24
C TRP A 87 5.73 -3.13 4.83
N VAL A 88 6.37 -3.89 3.95
CA VAL A 88 7.54 -3.46 3.17
C VAL A 88 7.10 -3.23 1.74
N LEU A 89 7.19 -1.99 1.26
CA LEU A 89 6.82 -1.59 -0.09
C LEU A 89 8.08 -1.47 -0.95
N VAL A 90 8.17 -2.24 -2.02
CA VAL A 90 9.39 -2.41 -2.81
C VAL A 90 9.17 -1.93 -4.23
N ASP A 91 10.02 -1.03 -4.72
CA ASP A 91 10.10 -0.66 -6.14
C ASP A 91 11.55 -0.33 -6.51
N SER A 92 11.95 -0.58 -7.75
CA SER A 92 13.31 -0.23 -8.20
C SER A 92 13.43 1.22 -8.68
N VAL A 93 12.31 1.90 -8.93
CA VAL A 93 12.26 3.24 -9.50
C VAL A 93 12.30 4.30 -8.39
N GLN A 94 13.47 4.92 -8.21
CA GLN A 94 13.74 5.90 -7.13
C GLN A 94 12.71 7.03 -7.01
N ARG A 95 12.22 7.59 -8.13
CA ARG A 95 11.20 8.65 -8.10
C ARG A 95 9.85 8.17 -7.56
N LYS A 96 9.44 6.93 -7.86
CA LYS A 96 8.19 6.34 -7.37
C LYS A 96 8.30 6.08 -5.87
N CYS A 97 9.41 5.46 -5.48
CA CYS A 97 9.84 5.31 -4.11
C CYS A 97 9.78 6.61 -3.28
N ALA A 98 10.33 7.71 -3.81
CA ALA A 98 10.31 9.01 -3.15
C ALA A 98 8.87 9.53 -2.96
N ALA A 99 8.02 9.38 -3.98
CA ALA A 99 6.60 9.70 -3.87
C ALA A 99 5.91 8.85 -2.78
N VAL A 100 6.08 7.53 -2.81
CA VAL A 100 5.48 6.62 -1.81
C VAL A 100 5.95 6.93 -0.40
N ARG A 101 7.24 7.26 -0.19
CA ARG A 101 7.74 7.71 1.13
C ARG A 101 7.06 8.99 1.61
N ALA A 102 6.81 9.94 0.70
CA ALA A 102 6.07 11.14 1.05
C ALA A 102 4.62 10.82 1.42
N MET A 103 3.95 9.91 0.70
CA MET A 103 2.60 9.45 1.04
C MET A 103 2.56 8.75 2.40
N VAL A 104 3.50 7.85 2.68
CA VAL A 104 3.64 7.18 4.00
C VAL A 104 3.78 8.21 5.11
N SER A 105 4.57 9.27 4.89
CA SER A 105 4.71 10.37 5.85
C SER A 105 3.41 11.15 6.05
N ALA A 106 2.72 11.51 4.96
CA ALA A 106 1.47 12.27 5.01
C ALA A 106 0.33 11.49 5.69
N LEU A 107 0.31 10.17 5.54
CA LEU A 107 -0.68 9.26 6.14
C LEU A 107 -0.32 8.83 7.57
N GLY A 108 0.83 9.24 8.11
CA GLY A 108 1.27 8.84 9.44
C GLY A 108 1.62 7.35 9.56
N LEU A 109 1.99 6.69 8.46
CA LEU A 109 2.20 5.23 8.40
C LEU A 109 3.65 4.80 8.67
N LYS A 110 4.58 5.74 8.89
CA LYS A 110 6.01 5.47 9.13
C LYS A 110 6.31 4.37 10.17
N PRO A 111 5.59 4.24 11.30
CA PRO A 111 5.90 3.21 12.30
C PRO A 111 5.73 1.77 11.81
N ARG A 112 4.98 1.56 10.72
CA ARG A 112 4.58 0.22 10.26
C ARG A 112 4.68 0.02 8.74
N VAL A 113 5.12 1.03 8.00
CA VAL A 113 5.33 0.93 6.55
C VAL A 113 6.76 1.38 6.23
N GLU A 114 7.52 0.46 5.66
CA GLU A 114 8.86 0.69 5.14
C GLU A 114 8.82 0.76 3.61
N VAL A 115 9.62 1.66 3.02
CA VAL A 115 9.75 1.76 1.56
C VAL A 115 11.20 1.49 1.16
N VAL A 116 11.41 0.41 0.41
CA VAL A 116 12.72 -0.06 -0.05
C VAL A 116 12.84 0.16 -1.54
N CYS A 117 13.95 0.80 -1.95
CA CYS A 117 14.18 1.18 -3.33
C CYS A 117 15.23 0.29 -3.97
N GLU A 118 14.80 -0.92 -4.33
CA GLU A 118 15.69 -1.97 -4.79
C GLU A 118 14.93 -2.93 -5.71
N ARG A 119 15.69 -3.68 -6.52
CA ARG A 119 15.20 -4.81 -7.29
C ARG A 119 14.81 -5.95 -6.35
N ALA A 120 13.67 -6.59 -6.60
CA ALA A 120 13.15 -7.66 -5.76
C ALA A 120 14.14 -8.84 -5.65
N GLU A 121 14.85 -9.12 -6.73
CA GLU A 121 15.85 -10.17 -6.86
C GLU A 121 17.03 -9.96 -5.91
N VAL A 122 17.41 -8.69 -5.68
CA VAL A 122 18.48 -8.30 -4.75
C VAL A 122 17.94 -8.33 -3.32
N LEU A 123 16.76 -7.76 -3.09
CA LEU A 123 16.12 -7.73 -1.77
C LEU A 123 15.87 -9.14 -1.21
N GLY A 124 15.49 -10.10 -2.05
CA GLY A 124 15.29 -11.49 -1.66
C GLY A 124 16.56 -12.23 -1.19
N GLN A 125 17.74 -11.67 -1.45
CA GLN A 125 19.01 -12.18 -0.90
C GLN A 125 19.36 -11.56 0.45
N ALA A 126 18.73 -10.45 0.84
CA ALA A 126 19.00 -9.80 2.11
C ALA A 126 18.33 -10.56 3.27
N VAL A 127 19.14 -10.97 4.25
CA VAL A 127 18.70 -11.79 5.40
C VAL A 127 17.54 -11.16 6.17
N HIS A 128 17.51 -9.83 6.26
CA HIS A 128 16.46 -9.09 6.99
C HIS A 128 15.06 -9.20 6.38
N TYR A 129 14.94 -9.51 5.08
CA TYR A 129 13.66 -9.55 4.35
C TYR A 129 13.26 -10.95 3.90
N ARG A 130 14.07 -11.99 4.17
CA ARG A 130 13.67 -13.38 3.89
C ARG A 130 12.59 -13.86 4.85
N GLY A 131 11.58 -14.53 4.30
CA GLY A 131 10.63 -15.32 5.10
C GLY A 131 11.40 -16.39 5.87
N ARG A 132 11.05 -16.58 7.15
CA ARG A 132 11.58 -17.67 7.97
C ARG A 132 10.86 -18.97 7.64
#